data_AF-A0A0S7ENI5-F1
#
_entry.id   AF-A0A0S7ENI5-F1
#
_cell.length_a   1.000
_cell.length_b   1.000
_cell.length_c   1.000
_cell.angle_alpha   90.00
_cell.angle_beta   90.00
_cell.angle_gamma   90.00
#
_symmetry.space_group_name_H-M   'P 1'
#
loop_
_entity.id
_entity.type
_entity.pdbx_description
1 polymer ?
#
loop_
_entity_poly.entity_id
_entity_poly.type
_entity_poly.pdbx_seq_one_letter_code
_entity_poly.pdbx_strand_id
1 'polypeptide(L)'
;DGRRLAVIDTPGLFHTKLTAEEMKTQLTRCVSLCAPGPHVFLIVIEPKRFSREDKDMVKMIKRMFGDGAAKYTMALFSHGDEMEKDGVSVERAMYFNPPFNNFLSKCKGGFHVFN
;
A
#
# COMPACT_ATOMS: atom_id res chain seq x y z
N ASP A 1 23.00 12.67 14.52
CA ASP A 1 21.82 11.83 14.85
C ASP A 1 21.27 11.14 13.63
N GLY A 2 20.92 9.86 13.77
CA GLY A 2 20.27 9.08 12.74
C GLY A 2 19.19 8.21 13.36
N ARG A 3 18.13 7.90 12.61
CA ARG A 3 17.12 6.93 13.03
C ARG A 3 17.37 5.62 12.31
N ARG A 4 17.34 4.51 13.05
CA ARG A 4 17.37 3.17 12.44
C ARG A 4 16.00 2.88 11.85
N LEU A 5 15.97 2.48 10.58
CA LEU A 5 14.76 2.09 9.86
C LEU A 5 14.86 0.60 9.54
N ALA A 6 13.75 -0.12 9.77
CA ALA A 6 13.58 -1.49 9.32
C ALA A 6 12.45 -1.50 8.30
N VAL A 7 12.69 -2.11 7.15
CA VAL A 7 11.71 -2.27 6.08
C VAL A 7 11.47 -3.76 5.90
N ILE A 8 10.21 -4.16 5.95
CA ILE A 8 9.78 -5.53 5.69
C ILE A 8 9.12 -5.53 4.32
N ASP A 9 9.81 -6.11 3.34
CA ASP A 9 9.20 -6.36 2.04
C ASP A 9 8.26 -7.57 2.15
N THR A 10 7.05 -7.42 1.62
CA THR A 10 6.02 -8.45 1.67
C THR A 10 5.82 -8.98 0.25
N PRO A 11 5.96 -10.31 0.01
CA PRO A 11 5.56 -10.90 -1.26
C PRO A 11 4.14 -10.45 -1.58
N GLY A 12 3.89 -10.01 -2.81
CA GLY A 12 2.62 -9.35 -3.16
C GLY A 12 1.43 -10.13 -2.61
N LEU A 13 0.64 -9.50 -1.73
CA LEU A 13 -0.41 -10.18 -0.96
C LEU A 13 -1.49 -10.81 -1.86
N PHE A 14 -1.53 -10.42 -3.13
CA PHE A 14 -2.44 -10.95 -4.14
C PHE A 14 -1.72 -11.73 -5.26
N HIS A 15 -0.47 -12.15 -5.06
CA HIS A 15 0.23 -12.96 -6.05
C HIS A 15 -0.52 -14.29 -6.30
N THR A 16 -1.02 -14.43 -7.52
CA THR A 16 -1.72 -15.63 -8.05
C THR A 16 -0.89 -16.92 -8.05
N LYS A 17 0.38 -16.85 -7.63
CA LYS A 17 1.32 -17.97 -7.56
C LYS A 17 1.34 -18.67 -6.20
N LEU A 18 0.72 -18.08 -5.17
CA LEU A 18 0.68 -18.66 -3.82
C LEU A 18 -0.65 -19.34 -3.54
N THR A 19 -0.60 -20.50 -2.89
CA THR A 19 -1.77 -21.11 -2.28
C THR A 19 -2.25 -20.32 -1.06
N ALA A 20 -3.49 -20.55 -0.63
CA ALA A 20 -4.05 -19.89 0.55
C ALA A 20 -3.23 -20.15 1.84
N GLU A 21 -2.66 -21.34 2.00
CA GLU A 21 -1.84 -21.69 3.16
C GLU A 21 -0.46 -21.02 3.12
N GLU A 22 0.18 -20.95 1.95
CA GLU A 22 1.43 -20.21 1.78
C GLU A 22 1.22 -18.72 2.06
N MET A 23 0.13 -18.15 1.56
CA MET A 23 -0.26 -16.77 1.84
C MET A 23 -0.40 -16.56 3.35
N LYS A 24 -1.21 -17.39 4.04
CA LYS A 24 -1.40 -17.32 5.49
C LYS A 24 -0.08 -17.42 6.27
N THR A 25 0.83 -18.28 5.83
CA THR A 25 2.16 -18.45 6.43
C THR A 25 2.99 -17.17 6.30
N GLN A 26 3.01 -16.55 5.12
CA GLN A 26 3.71 -15.27 4.91
C GLN A 26 3.10 -14.14 5.74
N LEU A 27 1.77 -14.06 5.83
CA LEU A 27 1.09 -13.07 6.67
C LEU A 27 1.49 -13.20 8.14
N THR A 28 1.48 -14.44 8.65
CA THR A 28 1.86 -14.73 10.04
C THR A 28 3.31 -14.32 10.30
N ARG A 29 4.21 -14.63 9.36
CA ARG A 29 5.61 -14.21 9.43
C ARG A 29 5.77 -12.68 9.43
N CYS A 30 5.04 -11.98 8.57
CA CYS A 30 5.08 -10.51 8.51
C CYS A 30 4.63 -9.87 9.82
N VAL A 31 3.53 -10.37 10.41
CA VAL A 31 3.04 -9.90 11.72
C VAL A 31 4.11 -10.11 12.80
N SER A 32 4.75 -11.29 12.85
CA SER A 32 5.82 -11.57 13.81
C SER A 32 7.06 -10.68 13.62
N LEU A 33 7.47 -10.45 12.37
CA LEU A 33 8.64 -9.62 12.05
C LEU A 33 8.43 -8.14 12.40
N CYS A 34 7.18 -7.66 12.37
CA CYS A 34 6.87 -6.26 12.64
C CYS A 34 6.52 -5.98 14.11
N ALA A 35 6.62 -6.95 15.02
CA ALA A 35 6.35 -6.74 16.44
C ALA A 35 7.23 -5.62 17.04
N PRO A 36 6.69 -4.73 17.91
CA PRO A 36 5.32 -4.74 18.48
C PRO A 36 4.21 -4.27 17.52
N GLY A 37 4.59 -3.70 16.38
CA GLY A 37 3.71 -3.28 15.30
C GLY A 37 4.46 -2.33 14.35
N PRO A 38 4.06 -2.25 13.08
CA PRO A 38 4.70 -1.34 12.15
C PRO A 38 4.31 0.11 12.45
N HIS A 39 5.25 1.03 12.25
CA HIS A 39 5.00 2.47 12.37
C HIS A 39 4.22 3.02 11.18
N VAL A 40 4.42 2.43 9.99
CA VAL A 40 3.79 2.82 8.73
C VAL A 40 3.58 1.57 7.88
N PHE A 41 2.43 1.48 7.22
CA PHE A 41 2.18 0.58 6.10
C PHE A 41 2.29 1.38 4.80
N LEU A 42 3.10 0.89 3.87
CA LEU A 42 3.25 1.48 2.54
C LEU A 42 2.53 0.59 1.53
N ILE A 43 1.54 1.13 0.84
CA ILE A 43 0.92 0.47 -0.32
C ILE A 43 1.52 1.10 -1.57
N VAL A 44 2.38 0.35 -2.26
CA VAL A 44 3.05 0.82 -3.48
C VAL A 44 2.11 0.65 -4.66
N ILE A 45 1.90 1.72 -5.42
CA ILE A 45 0.94 1.77 -6.52
C ILE A 45 1.61 2.34 -7.74
N GLU A 46 1.44 1.67 -8.87
CA GLU A 46 1.67 2.24 -10.18
C GLU A 46 0.33 2.79 -10.69
N PRO A 47 0.15 4.12 -10.82
CA PRO A 47 -1.15 4.72 -11.16
C PRO A 47 -1.74 4.18 -12.46
N LYS A 48 -0.89 3.86 -13.44
CA LYS A 48 -1.28 3.27 -14.73
C LYS A 48 -1.85 1.85 -14.59
N ARG A 49 -1.53 1.14 -13.51
CA ARG A 49 -1.92 -0.26 -13.27
C ARG A 49 -2.81 -0.45 -12.05
N PHE A 50 -3.44 0.63 -11.55
CA PHE A 50 -4.29 0.55 -10.37
C PHE A 50 -5.38 -0.53 -10.50
N SER A 51 -5.22 -1.58 -9.73
CA SER A 51 -5.91 -2.85 -9.88
C SER A 51 -7.07 -3.01 -8.89
N ARG A 52 -7.78 -4.15 -8.96
CA ARG A 52 -8.73 -4.53 -7.92
C ARG A 52 -8.03 -4.89 -6.60
N GLU A 53 -6.85 -5.48 -6.70
CA GLU A 53 -6.04 -5.93 -5.58
C GLU A 53 -5.64 -4.74 -4.71
N ASP A 54 -5.19 -3.64 -5.34
CA ASP A 54 -4.84 -2.39 -4.65
C ASP A 54 -6.01 -1.83 -3.83
N LYS A 55 -7.25 -1.93 -4.35
CA LYS A 55 -8.46 -1.43 -3.67
C LYS A 55 -8.76 -2.18 -2.37
N ASP A 56 -8.36 -3.45 -2.31
CA ASP A 56 -8.63 -4.34 -1.19
C ASP A 56 -7.46 -4.41 -0.19
N MET A 57 -6.29 -3.86 -0.52
CA MET A 57 -5.11 -3.82 0.35
C MET A 57 -5.40 -3.16 1.71
N VAL A 58 -6.03 -1.98 1.71
CA VAL A 58 -6.35 -1.29 2.98
C VAL A 58 -7.31 -2.12 3.83
N LYS A 59 -8.29 -2.80 3.21
CA LYS A 59 -9.21 -3.69 3.92
C LYS A 59 -8.46 -4.88 4.51
N MET A 60 -7.48 -5.43 3.80
CA MET A 60 -6.63 -6.52 4.28
C MET A 60 -5.78 -6.10 5.48
N ILE A 61 -5.11 -4.95 5.41
CA ILE A 61 -4.34 -4.40 6.53
C ILE A 61 -5.22 -4.23 7.77
N LYS A 62 -6.43 -3.66 7.60
CA LYS A 62 -7.40 -3.52 8.71
C LYS A 62 -7.82 -4.87 9.31
N ARG A 63 -8.00 -5.92 8.49
CA ARG A 63 -8.32 -7.26 8.99
C ARG A 63 -7.18 -7.88 9.80
N MET A 64 -5.94 -7.59 9.44
CA MET A 64 -4.75 -8.17 10.10
C MET A 64 -4.32 -7.41 11.36
N PHE A 65 -4.37 -6.08 11.31
CA PHE A 65 -3.81 -5.20 12.34
C PHE A 65 -4.87 -4.36 13.07
N GLY A 66 -6.15 -4.59 12.78
CA GLY A 66 -7.29 -3.86 13.35
C GLY A 66 -7.64 -2.58 12.60
N ASP A 67 -8.83 -2.04 12.88
CA ASP A 67 -9.37 -0.88 12.16
C ASP A 67 -8.50 0.38 12.28
N GLY A 68 -7.74 0.51 13.37
CA GLY A 68 -6.81 1.60 13.60
C GLY A 68 -5.62 1.63 12.63
N ALA A 69 -5.31 0.52 11.97
CA ALA A 69 -4.16 0.40 11.06
C ALA A 69 -4.24 1.35 9.85
N ALA A 70 -5.44 1.77 9.45
CA ALA A 70 -5.63 2.74 8.38
C ALA A 70 -4.96 4.10 8.68
N LYS A 71 -4.84 4.48 9.96
CA LYS A 71 -4.13 5.71 10.42
C LYS A 71 -2.64 5.69 10.08
N TYR A 72 -2.07 4.50 10.00
CA TYR A 72 -0.66 4.27 9.71
C TYR A 72 -0.45 3.85 8.25
N THR A 73 -1.49 3.86 7.41
CA THR A 73 -1.40 3.41 6.01
C THR A 73 -1.24 4.61 5.09
N MET A 74 -0.18 4.60 4.28
CA MET A 74 0.14 5.60 3.28
C MET A 74 0.24 4.95 1.89
N ALA A 75 -0.27 5.63 0.86
CA ALA A 75 -0.06 5.23 -0.53
C ALA A 75 1.27 5.78 -1.04
N LEU A 76 2.06 4.95 -1.72
CA LEU A 76 3.32 5.34 -2.33
C LEU A 76 3.22 5.13 -3.85
N PHE A 77 3.19 6.21 -4.61
CA PHE A 77 3.13 6.15 -6.07
C PHE A 77 4.54 5.98 -6.63
N SER A 78 4.80 4.87 -7.32
CA SER A 78 6.05 4.67 -8.06
C SER A 78 5.95 5.25 -9.47
N HIS A 79 7.11 5.46 -10.11
CA HIS A 79 7.21 5.99 -11.47
C HIS A 79 6.59 7.40 -11.59
N GLY A 80 6.82 8.26 -10.59
CA GLY A 80 6.33 9.64 -10.61
C GLY A 80 6.81 10.43 -11.83
N ASP A 81 8.05 10.20 -12.24
CA ASP A 81 8.66 10.83 -13.42
C ASP A 81 7.91 10.50 -14.72
N GLU A 82 7.37 9.28 -14.85
CA GLU A 82 6.51 8.91 -15.98
C GLU A 82 5.16 9.64 -15.94
N MET A 83 4.58 9.80 -14.74
CA MET A 83 3.33 10.55 -14.60
C MET A 83 3.50 12.00 -15.06
N GLU A 84 4.61 12.63 -14.65
CA GLU A 84 4.94 14.00 -15.03
C GLU A 84 5.13 14.13 -16.55
N LYS A 85 5.86 13.20 -17.17
CA LYS A 85 6.03 13.15 -18.64
C LYS A 85 4.71 13.05 -19.39
N ASP A 86 3.77 12.26 -18.85
CA ASP A 86 2.43 12.08 -19.43
C ASP A 86 1.45 13.22 -19.08
N GLY A 87 1.88 14.24 -18.32
CA GLY A 87 1.02 15.33 -17.87
C GLY A 87 -0.11 14.88 -16.93
N VAL A 88 0.12 13.78 -16.19
CA VAL A 88 -0.80 13.20 -15.22
C VAL A 88 -0.29 13.52 -13.82
N SER A 89 -1.14 14.08 -12.97
CA SER A 89 -0.87 14.21 -11.55
C SER A 89 -1.73 13.23 -10.74
N VAL A 90 -1.36 12.97 -9.49
CA VAL A 90 -2.18 12.15 -8.58
C VAL A 90 -3.57 12.77 -8.41
N GLU A 91 -3.65 14.10 -8.31
CA GLU A 91 -4.91 14.84 -8.18
C GLU A 91 -5.79 14.66 -9.42
N ARG A 92 -5.18 14.69 -10.61
CA ARG A 92 -5.88 14.41 -11.87
C ARG A 92 -6.40 12.98 -11.90
N ALA A 93 -5.58 12.01 -11.50
CA ALA A 93 -5.99 10.61 -11.39
C ALA A 93 -7.15 10.43 -10.39
N MET A 94 -7.12 11.12 -9.25
CA MET A 94 -8.22 11.13 -8.27
C MET A 94 -9.52 11.66 -8.87
N TYR A 95 -9.46 12.76 -9.63
CA TYR A 95 -10.64 13.37 -10.23
C TYR A 95 -11.31 12.45 -11.27
N PHE A 96 -10.52 11.82 -12.13
CA PHE A 96 -11.04 10.98 -13.22
C PHE A 96 -11.29 9.51 -12.84
N ASN A 97 -10.79 9.05 -11.69
CA ASN A 97 -10.92 7.66 -11.24
C ASN A 97 -11.52 7.59 -9.82
N PRO A 98 -12.87 7.58 -9.68
CA PRO A 98 -13.52 7.52 -8.37
C PRO A 98 -13.10 6.31 -7.51
N PRO A 99 -12.89 5.09 -8.06
CA PRO A 99 -12.32 3.98 -7.29
C PRO A 99 -10.94 4.29 -6.69
N PHE A 100 -10.08 5.01 -7.41
CA PHE A 100 -8.76 5.43 -6.95
C PHE A 100 -8.87 6.47 -5.84
N ASN A 101 -9.74 7.47 -6.00
CA ASN A 101 -10.03 8.44 -4.95
C ASN A 101 -10.57 7.77 -3.67
N ASN A 102 -11.46 6.78 -3.81
CA ASN A 102 -11.97 6.01 -2.69
C ASN A 102 -10.90 5.15 -1.99
N PHE A 103 -9.91 4.67 -2.74
CA PHE A 103 -8.77 3.97 -2.15
C PHE A 103 -7.90 4.95 -1.33
N LEU A 104 -7.55 6.09 -1.93
CA LEU A 104 -6.73 7.10 -1.27
C LEU A 104 -7.39 7.66 -0.02
N SER A 105 -8.72 7.87 -0.04
CA SER A 105 -9.46 8.34 1.13
C SER A 105 -9.40 7.38 2.33
N LYS A 106 -9.09 6.09 2.10
CA LYS A 106 -8.89 5.09 3.16
C LYS A 106 -7.45 5.09 3.70
N CYS A 107 -6.49 5.61 2.95
CA CYS A 107 -5.10 5.77 3.39
C CYS A 107 -4.99 7.05 4.23
N LYS A 108 -5.13 6.93 5.56
CA LYS A 108 -5.18 8.11 6.44
C LYS A 108 -3.79 8.70 6.75
N GLY A 109 -2.71 8.00 6.39
CA GLY A 109 -1.35 8.53 6.35
C GLY A 109 -1.06 9.39 5.12
N GLY A 110 -2.02 9.57 4.22
CA GLY A 110 -1.86 10.35 2.99
C GLY A 110 -1.20 9.55 1.87
N PHE A 111 -0.49 10.27 1.00
CA PHE A 111 0.27 9.67 -0.10
C PHE A 111 1.57 10.41 -0.37
N HIS A 112 2.50 9.73 -1.05
CA HIS A 112 3.73 10.31 -1.56
C HIS A 112 4.02 9.78 -2.97
N VAL A 113 4.70 10.58 -3.79
CA VAL A 113 5.14 10.19 -5.14
C VAL A 113 6.65 9.98 -5.11
N PHE A 114 7.11 8.83 -5.61
CA PHE A 114 8.48 8.37 -5.58
C PHE A 114 8.98 8.06 -7.00
N ASN A 115 10.26 8.35 -7.24
CA ASN A 115 10.96 8.09 -8.51
C ASN A 115 11.98 6.97 -8.31
#